data_AF-A0A7Y6PP73-F1
#
_entry.id   AF-A0A7Y6PP73-F1
#
_cell.length_a   1.000
_cell.length_b   1.000
_cell.length_c   1.000
_cell.angle_alpha   90.00
_cell.angle_beta   90.00
_cell.angle_gamma   90.00
#
_symmetry.space_group_name_H-M   'P 1'
#
loop_
_entity.id
_entity.type
_entity.pdbx_description
1 polymer ?
#
loop_
_entity_poly.entity_id
_entity_poly.type
_entity_poly.pdbx_seq_one_letter_code
_entity_poly.pdbx_strand_id
1 'polypeptide(L)'
;MSWQWAIGFGVLVAVLALIVPRYVRTFFRAHWLDLLQLIASLALLGTAIHYARHADATWIRVVGIVGAVGLELTLVLVHPLFRSWVKFLTIDQWRAIDAETVRPVGAAGQFDWRVLVVLVVVAVSLTLQEYIGDRGWFERVFPPHGRDAYFELKGFAWWSGWRVLGYVIMPVIAILAMPREKLLDYHLSLKGFFKHVWIYLLLFTLILPAVAIASTTDAFRHTYPFYRAANRSHFDLWSWEALYAVQFLALEVFFRGFILQGLRRALGSNAIFVMIVPYCMIHYGKPLPETLGAIGAGVILGTLAMRTKSIWGGVLIHVGVAVTMDVLALRGCPPLGSNRGC
;
A
#
# COMPACT_ATOMS: atom_id res chain seq x y z
N MET A 1 25.77 -6.31 -12.74
CA MET A 1 25.16 -6.69 -11.44
C MET A 1 26.23 -7.42 -10.64
N SER A 2 26.65 -6.93 -9.46
CA SER A 2 27.75 -7.59 -8.71
C SER A 2 27.28 -8.95 -8.17
N TRP A 3 28.19 -9.94 -8.13
CA TRP A 3 27.93 -11.30 -7.61
C TRP A 3 27.30 -11.32 -6.20
N GLN A 4 27.57 -10.29 -5.41
CA GLN A 4 27.01 -10.10 -4.07
C GLN A 4 25.47 -9.98 -4.08
N TRP A 5 24.88 -9.36 -5.11
CA TRP A 5 23.41 -9.26 -5.23
C TRP A 5 22.76 -10.60 -5.57
N ALA A 6 23.41 -11.42 -6.42
CA ALA A 6 22.90 -12.74 -6.77
C ALA A 6 22.91 -13.68 -5.56
N ILE A 7 23.98 -13.64 -4.75
CA ILE A 7 24.08 -14.41 -3.51
C ILE A 7 23.05 -13.93 -2.49
N GLY A 8 22.92 -12.61 -2.28
CA GLY A 8 21.94 -12.04 -1.36
C GLY A 8 20.50 -12.40 -1.75
N PHE A 9 20.17 -12.37 -3.04
CA PHE A 9 18.86 -12.79 -3.55
C PHE A 9 18.62 -14.29 -3.33
N GLY A 10 19.61 -15.14 -3.60
CA GLY A 10 19.52 -16.58 -3.36
C GLY A 10 19.27 -16.92 -1.89
N VAL A 11 19.96 -16.25 -0.96
CA VAL A 11 19.75 -16.40 0.49
C VAL A 11 18.34 -15.94 0.89
N LEU A 12 17.88 -14.79 0.37
CA LEU A 12 16.54 -14.28 0.65
C LEU A 12 15.45 -15.27 0.20
N VAL A 13 15.56 -15.83 -1.00
CA VAL A 13 14.62 -16.84 -1.50
C VAL A 13 14.64 -18.10 -0.62
N ALA A 14 15.82 -18.54 -0.19
CA ALA A 14 15.94 -19.69 0.71
C ALA A 14 15.28 -19.43 2.08
N VAL A 15 15.47 -18.25 2.66
CA VAL A 15 14.84 -17.85 3.94
C VAL A 15 13.32 -17.74 3.78
N LEU A 16 12.84 -17.11 2.71
CA LEU A 16 11.40 -17.03 2.42
C LEU A 16 10.79 -18.43 2.27
N ALA A 17 11.48 -19.37 1.63
CA ALA A 17 11.01 -20.74 1.51
C ALA A 17 10.87 -21.47 2.86
N LEU A 18 11.59 -21.07 3.91
CA LEU A 18 11.46 -21.67 5.24
C LEU A 18 10.19 -21.21 5.98
N ILE A 19 9.79 -19.95 5.78
CA ILE A 19 8.62 -19.36 6.45
C ILE A 19 7.31 -19.61 5.69
N VAL A 20 7.40 -19.96 4.41
CA VAL A 20 6.24 -20.23 3.55
C VAL A 20 5.60 -21.58 3.91
N PRO A 21 4.26 -21.64 4.09
CA PRO A 21 3.56 -22.88 4.44
C PRO A 21 3.84 -24.03 3.47
N ARG A 22 3.77 -25.28 3.97
CA ARG A 22 4.03 -26.49 3.15
C ARG A 22 3.19 -26.54 1.88
N TYR A 23 1.89 -26.21 1.96
CA TYR A 23 1.00 -26.26 0.80
C TYR A 23 1.43 -25.29 -0.31
N VAL A 24 1.95 -24.11 0.04
CA VAL A 24 2.46 -23.13 -0.93
C VAL A 24 3.75 -23.65 -1.58
N ARG A 25 4.64 -24.28 -0.81
CA ARG A 25 5.84 -24.93 -1.37
C ARG A 25 5.48 -26.07 -2.32
N THR A 26 4.50 -26.89 -1.96
CA THR A 26 4.01 -27.97 -2.83
C THR A 26 3.45 -27.42 -4.13
N PHE A 27 2.69 -26.33 -4.07
CA PHE A 27 2.21 -25.62 -5.27
C PHE A 27 3.35 -25.14 -6.17
N PHE A 28 4.33 -24.42 -5.61
CA PHE A 28 5.48 -23.94 -6.40
C PHE A 28 6.26 -25.08 -7.05
N ARG A 29 6.40 -26.22 -6.37
CA ARG A 29 7.04 -27.42 -6.94
C ARG A 29 6.21 -28.02 -8.08
N ALA A 30 4.89 -28.10 -7.91
CA ALA A 30 4.00 -28.65 -8.92
C ALA A 30 3.95 -27.81 -10.20
N HIS A 31 4.12 -26.49 -10.09
CA HIS A 31 4.01 -25.54 -11.20
C HIS A 31 5.35 -24.90 -11.61
N TRP A 32 6.47 -25.52 -11.24
CA TRP A 32 7.79 -24.93 -11.45
C TRP A 32 8.11 -24.67 -12.93
N LEU A 33 7.75 -25.61 -13.81
CA LEU A 33 7.98 -25.48 -15.26
C LEU A 33 7.15 -24.34 -15.87
N ASP A 34 5.88 -24.23 -15.48
CA ASP A 34 4.99 -23.15 -15.94
C ASP A 34 5.52 -21.78 -15.49
N LEU A 35 6.05 -21.70 -14.25
CA LEU A 35 6.67 -20.48 -13.73
C LEU A 35 7.94 -20.11 -14.50
N LEU A 36 8.78 -21.07 -14.86
CA LEU A 36 9.95 -20.83 -15.68
C LEU A 36 9.58 -20.33 -17.08
N GLN A 37 8.50 -20.85 -17.67
CA GLN A 37 8.00 -20.36 -18.96
C GLN A 37 7.56 -18.89 -18.85
N LEU A 38 6.85 -18.52 -17.79
CA LEU A 38 6.43 -17.14 -17.55
C LEU A 38 7.62 -16.20 -17.29
N ILE A 39 8.65 -16.67 -16.59
CA ILE A 39 9.89 -15.90 -16.39
C ILE A 39 10.61 -15.70 -17.74
N ALA A 40 10.69 -16.75 -18.57
CA ALA A 40 11.30 -16.69 -19.88
C ALA A 40 10.53 -15.73 -20.82
N SER A 41 9.20 -15.74 -20.79
CA SER A 41 8.38 -14.83 -21.60
C SER A 41 8.59 -13.36 -21.21
N LEU A 42 8.70 -13.06 -19.92
CA LEU A 42 9.05 -11.72 -19.44
C LEU A 42 10.44 -11.27 -19.88
N ALA A 43 11.42 -12.17 -19.93
CA ALA A 43 12.75 -11.87 -20.45
C ALA A 43 12.72 -11.59 -21.98
N LEU A 44 11.90 -12.33 -22.72
CA LEU A 44 11.65 -12.07 -24.15
C LEU A 44 10.97 -10.71 -24.36
N LEU A 45 9.99 -10.35 -23.52
CA LEU A 45 9.37 -9.02 -23.55
C LEU A 45 10.41 -7.91 -23.32
N GLY A 46 11.28 -8.08 -22.30
CA GLY A 46 12.36 -7.12 -22.04
C GLY A 46 13.28 -6.93 -23.23
N THR A 47 13.60 -8.03 -23.92
CA THR A 47 14.41 -8.02 -25.15
C THR A 47 13.68 -7.31 -26.29
N ALA A 48 12.40 -7.62 -26.51
CA ALA A 48 11.57 -6.97 -27.52
C ALA A 48 11.45 -5.45 -27.29
N ILE A 49 11.23 -5.02 -26.05
CA ILE A 49 11.20 -3.59 -25.68
C ILE A 49 12.56 -2.94 -25.92
N HIS A 50 13.67 -3.62 -25.57
CA HIS A 50 15.02 -3.10 -25.80
C HIS A 50 15.26 -2.84 -27.29
N TYR A 51 14.99 -3.80 -28.16
CA TYR A 51 15.13 -3.61 -29.61
C TYR A 51 14.17 -2.55 -30.16
N ALA A 52 12.90 -2.56 -29.72
CA ALA A 52 11.91 -1.58 -30.15
C ALA A 52 12.33 -0.14 -29.81
N ARG A 53 13.03 0.10 -28.68
CA ARG A 53 13.53 1.43 -28.31
C ARG A 53 14.62 1.98 -29.24
N HIS A 54 15.33 1.11 -29.96
CA HIS A 54 16.42 1.49 -30.87
C HIS A 54 15.95 1.68 -32.32
N ALA A 55 14.65 1.55 -32.63
CA ALA A 55 14.15 1.83 -33.96
C ALA A 55 14.21 3.33 -34.30
N ASP A 56 14.64 3.66 -35.51
CA ASP A 56 14.84 5.05 -35.95
C ASP A 56 13.54 5.87 -35.96
N ALA A 57 12.44 5.26 -36.40
CA ALA A 57 11.16 5.93 -36.49
C ALA A 57 10.35 5.84 -35.18
N THR A 58 9.91 6.99 -34.66
CA THR A 58 9.11 7.09 -33.42
C THR A 58 7.85 6.21 -33.44
N TRP A 59 7.16 6.12 -34.58
CA TRP A 59 5.96 5.29 -34.69
C TRP A 59 6.28 3.79 -34.59
N ILE A 60 7.41 3.33 -35.14
CA ILE A 60 7.86 1.93 -35.00
C ILE A 60 8.18 1.62 -33.54
N ARG A 61 8.84 2.56 -32.83
CA ARG A 61 9.12 2.40 -31.39
C ARG A 61 7.83 2.23 -30.59
N VAL A 62 6.84 3.11 -30.82
CA VAL A 62 5.56 3.09 -30.11
C VAL A 62 4.79 1.81 -30.41
N VAL A 63 4.60 1.49 -31.70
CA VAL A 63 3.87 0.29 -32.13
C VAL A 63 4.58 -0.99 -31.67
N GLY A 64 5.91 -1.04 -31.75
CA GLY A 64 6.69 -2.18 -31.29
C GLY A 64 6.57 -2.42 -29.78
N ILE A 65 6.67 -1.35 -28.97
CA ILE A 65 6.50 -1.45 -27.51
C ILE A 65 5.06 -1.85 -27.17
N VAL A 66 4.06 -1.16 -27.72
CA VAL A 66 2.64 -1.43 -27.44
C VAL A 66 2.25 -2.83 -27.89
N GLY A 67 2.71 -3.26 -29.08
CA GLY A 67 2.47 -4.59 -29.61
C GLY A 67 3.12 -5.69 -28.76
N ALA A 68 4.39 -5.52 -28.38
CA ALA A 68 5.09 -6.49 -27.53
C ALA A 68 4.43 -6.61 -26.14
N VAL A 69 4.10 -5.47 -25.51
CA VAL A 69 3.40 -5.46 -24.21
C VAL A 69 2.00 -6.05 -24.34
N GLY A 70 1.24 -5.67 -25.37
CA GLY A 70 -0.12 -6.18 -25.60
C GLY A 70 -0.16 -7.68 -25.86
N LEU A 71 0.80 -8.22 -26.63
CA LEU A 71 0.94 -9.64 -26.86
C LEU A 71 1.28 -10.38 -25.57
N GLU A 72 2.28 -9.92 -24.82
CA GLU A 72 2.68 -10.56 -23.56
C GLU A 72 1.54 -10.55 -22.54
N LEU A 73 0.87 -9.40 -22.38
CA LEU A 73 -0.32 -9.31 -21.53
C LEU A 73 -1.40 -10.30 -21.97
N THR A 74 -1.63 -10.44 -23.28
CA THR A 74 -2.61 -11.41 -23.79
C THR A 74 -2.20 -12.83 -23.43
N LEU A 75 -0.95 -13.22 -23.69
CA LEU A 75 -0.41 -14.55 -23.37
C LEU A 75 -0.56 -14.88 -21.88
N VAL A 76 -0.16 -13.95 -21.00
CA VAL A 76 -0.30 -14.10 -19.56
C VAL A 76 -1.77 -14.21 -19.14
N LEU A 77 -2.64 -13.34 -19.67
CA LEU A 77 -4.06 -13.31 -19.30
C LEU A 77 -4.86 -14.52 -19.80
N VAL A 78 -4.44 -15.18 -20.88
CA VAL A 78 -5.08 -16.43 -21.36
C VAL A 78 -4.45 -17.69 -20.75
N HIS A 79 -3.27 -17.60 -20.15
CA HIS A 79 -2.58 -18.76 -19.59
C HIS A 79 -3.40 -19.44 -18.48
N PRO A 80 -3.71 -20.75 -18.58
CA PRO A 80 -4.61 -21.44 -17.64
C PRO A 80 -4.15 -21.37 -16.19
N LEU A 81 -2.84 -21.51 -15.95
CA LEU A 81 -2.27 -21.40 -14.60
C LEU A 81 -2.45 -19.99 -14.03
N PHE A 82 -2.15 -18.95 -14.83
CA PHE A 82 -2.26 -17.57 -14.37
C PHE A 82 -3.70 -17.22 -14.05
N ARG A 83 -4.65 -17.59 -14.92
CA ARG A 83 -6.09 -17.42 -14.67
C ARG A 83 -6.55 -18.11 -13.40
N SER A 84 -6.14 -19.36 -13.20
CA SER A 84 -6.48 -20.12 -12.00
C SER A 84 -5.93 -19.46 -10.73
N TRP A 85 -4.70 -18.95 -10.81
CA TRP A 85 -4.05 -18.27 -9.70
C TRP A 85 -4.70 -16.92 -9.38
N VAL A 86 -4.99 -16.10 -10.39
CA VAL A 86 -5.71 -14.84 -10.22
C VAL A 86 -7.08 -15.10 -9.61
N LYS A 87 -7.83 -16.08 -10.12
CA LYS A 87 -9.13 -16.47 -9.57
C LYS A 87 -9.02 -16.89 -8.10
N PHE A 88 -8.01 -17.70 -7.76
CA PHE A 88 -7.76 -18.15 -6.39
C PHE A 88 -7.44 -16.99 -5.44
N LEU A 89 -6.63 -16.02 -5.87
CA LEU A 89 -6.25 -14.87 -5.04
C LEU A 89 -7.32 -13.79 -4.94
N THR A 90 -8.25 -13.73 -5.90
CA THR A 90 -9.27 -12.67 -6.00
C THR A 90 -10.67 -13.23 -5.78
N ILE A 91 -11.35 -13.67 -6.84
CA ILE A 91 -12.75 -14.09 -6.87
C ILE A 91 -13.08 -15.14 -5.79
N ASP A 92 -12.21 -16.13 -5.59
CA ASP A 92 -12.45 -17.17 -4.60
C ASP A 92 -12.33 -16.62 -3.17
N GLN A 93 -11.43 -15.66 -2.94
CA GLN A 93 -11.35 -14.96 -1.65
C GLN A 93 -12.56 -14.06 -1.42
N TRP A 94 -13.04 -13.36 -2.45
CA TRP A 94 -14.22 -12.50 -2.35
C TRP A 94 -15.49 -13.31 -2.08
N ARG A 95 -15.65 -14.46 -2.76
CA ARG A 95 -16.71 -15.43 -2.46
C ARG A 95 -16.62 -15.97 -1.04
N ALA A 96 -15.42 -16.29 -0.56
CA ALA A 96 -15.23 -16.72 0.83
C ALA A 96 -15.58 -15.62 1.84
N ILE A 97 -15.21 -14.37 1.55
CA ILE A 97 -15.62 -13.20 2.37
C ILE A 97 -17.14 -13.10 2.43
N ASP A 98 -17.82 -13.22 1.29
CA ASP A 98 -19.28 -13.14 1.22
C ASP A 98 -19.96 -14.30 1.94
N ALA A 99 -19.45 -15.54 1.79
CA ALA A 99 -19.96 -16.72 2.48
C ALA A 99 -19.83 -16.63 4.01
N GLU A 100 -18.75 -16.02 4.50
CA GLU A 100 -18.54 -15.77 5.94
C GLU A 100 -19.33 -14.55 6.46
N THR A 101 -19.91 -13.74 5.58
CA THR A 101 -20.61 -12.51 5.95
C THR A 101 -22.08 -12.83 6.22
N VAL A 102 -22.48 -12.73 7.48
CA VAL A 102 -23.89 -12.87 7.88
C VAL A 102 -24.66 -11.64 7.38
N ARG A 103 -25.55 -11.86 6.41
CA ARG A 103 -26.47 -10.84 5.88
C ARG A 103 -27.91 -11.17 6.33
N PRO A 104 -28.70 -10.20 6.82
CA PRO A 104 -30.12 -10.43 7.06
C PRO A 104 -30.81 -10.75 5.73
N VAL A 105 -31.57 -11.85 5.69
CA VAL A 105 -32.33 -12.25 4.50
C VAL A 105 -33.33 -11.14 4.16
N GLY A 106 -33.36 -10.70 2.89
CA GLY A 106 -34.24 -9.62 2.43
C GLY A 106 -33.72 -8.19 2.61
N ALA A 107 -32.54 -7.99 3.22
CA ALA A 107 -31.96 -6.64 3.38
C ALA A 107 -31.30 -6.07 2.12
N ALA A 108 -31.15 -6.87 1.06
CA ALA A 108 -30.56 -6.39 -0.19
C ALA A 108 -31.40 -5.26 -0.80
N GLY A 109 -30.77 -4.12 -1.10
CA GLY A 109 -31.45 -2.94 -1.63
C GLY A 109 -32.22 -2.11 -0.60
N GLN A 110 -32.22 -2.49 0.68
CA GLN A 110 -32.81 -1.69 1.75
C GLN A 110 -31.79 -0.68 2.29
N PHE A 111 -32.30 0.42 2.84
CA PHE A 111 -31.48 1.44 3.49
C PHE A 111 -30.86 0.88 4.79
N ASP A 112 -29.54 0.96 4.89
CA ASP A 112 -28.79 0.70 6.12
C ASP A 112 -28.16 2.01 6.63
N TRP A 113 -28.69 2.54 7.73
CA TRP A 113 -28.21 3.79 8.33
C TRP A 113 -26.74 3.70 8.78
N ARG A 114 -26.21 2.49 9.00
CA ARG A 114 -24.79 2.31 9.37
C ARG A 114 -23.89 2.58 8.17
N VAL A 115 -24.31 2.19 6.98
CA VAL A 115 -23.63 2.55 5.72
C VAL A 115 -23.59 4.07 5.57
N LEU A 116 -24.71 4.75 5.84
CA LEU A 116 -24.76 6.22 5.85
C LEU A 116 -23.74 6.80 6.84
N VAL A 117 -23.75 6.35 8.10
CA VAL A 117 -22.80 6.85 9.12
C VAL A 117 -21.35 6.63 8.69
N VAL A 118 -21.00 5.44 8.24
CA VAL A 118 -19.64 5.12 7.78
C VAL A 118 -19.23 6.04 6.63
N LEU A 119 -20.04 6.16 5.58
CA LEU A 119 -19.70 6.97 4.41
C LEU A 119 -19.69 8.47 4.69
N VAL A 120 -20.57 8.97 5.56
CA VAL A 120 -20.56 10.37 5.99
C VAL A 120 -19.32 10.68 6.82
N VAL A 121 -18.95 9.81 7.77
CA VAL A 121 -17.70 9.96 8.54
C VAL A 121 -16.50 9.92 7.60
N VAL A 122 -16.51 9.04 6.60
CA VAL A 122 -15.43 8.99 5.60
C VAL A 122 -15.31 10.31 4.84
N ALA A 123 -16.43 10.82 4.33
CA ALA A 123 -16.46 12.08 3.60
C ALA A 123 -15.97 13.25 4.47
N VAL A 124 -16.51 13.41 5.67
CA VAL A 124 -16.12 14.48 6.60
C VAL A 124 -14.64 14.37 6.97
N SER A 125 -14.16 13.17 7.34
CA SER A 125 -12.75 12.96 7.70
C SER A 125 -11.81 13.34 6.56
N LEU A 126 -12.11 12.91 5.32
CA LEU A 126 -11.29 13.24 4.16
C LEU A 126 -11.33 14.73 3.82
N THR A 127 -12.50 15.36 3.90
CA THR A 127 -12.63 16.81 3.68
C THR A 127 -11.86 17.62 4.73
N LEU A 128 -11.99 17.30 6.02
CA LEU A 128 -11.25 18.03 7.05
C LEU A 128 -9.73 17.88 6.90
N GLN A 129 -9.27 16.69 6.48
CA GLN A 129 -7.85 16.48 6.24
C GLN A 129 -7.32 17.26 5.03
N GLU A 130 -8.10 17.36 3.97
CA GLU A 130 -7.74 18.14 2.78
C GLU A 130 -7.67 19.64 3.07
N TYR A 131 -8.67 20.18 3.79
CA TYR A 131 -8.79 21.63 3.97
C TYR A 131 -8.03 22.17 5.19
N ILE A 132 -7.86 21.36 6.24
CA ILE A 132 -7.31 21.80 7.53
C ILE A 132 -6.09 20.97 7.94
N GLY A 133 -6.10 19.67 7.65
CA GLY A 133 -5.05 18.74 8.05
C GLY A 133 -3.74 18.87 7.25
N ASP A 134 -3.72 19.64 6.16
CA ASP A 134 -2.51 19.86 5.38
C ASP A 134 -1.51 20.79 6.09
N ARG A 135 -0.22 20.60 5.78
CA ARG A 135 0.87 21.44 6.28
C ARG A 135 0.73 22.90 5.89
N GLY A 136 0.26 23.20 4.68
CA GLY A 136 0.06 24.57 4.23
C GLY A 136 -0.96 25.33 5.09
N TRP A 137 -1.93 24.62 5.68
CA TRP A 137 -2.83 25.22 6.68
C TRP A 137 -2.10 25.56 7.97
N PHE A 138 -1.27 24.66 8.50
CA PHE A 138 -0.43 24.92 9.67
C PHE A 138 0.46 26.15 9.46
N GLU A 139 1.14 26.25 8.32
CA GLU A 139 2.04 27.36 8.00
C GLU A 139 1.31 28.72 7.91
N ARG A 140 0.04 28.72 7.49
CA ARG A 140 -0.80 29.94 7.47
C ARG A 140 -1.26 30.37 8.86
N VAL A 141 -1.64 29.43 9.73
CA VAL A 141 -2.17 29.74 11.07
C VAL A 141 -1.05 29.99 12.07
N PHE A 142 0.07 29.32 11.91
CA PHE A 142 1.26 29.44 12.75
C PHE A 142 2.45 29.84 11.88
N PRO A 143 2.52 31.09 11.40
CA PRO A 143 3.65 31.51 10.57
C PRO A 143 4.97 31.37 11.34
N PRO A 144 6.09 31.07 10.67
CA PRO A 144 7.37 30.92 11.33
C PRO A 144 7.81 32.25 11.93
N HIS A 145 8.11 32.26 13.22
CA HIS A 145 8.66 33.42 13.92
C HIS A 145 10.11 33.15 14.31
N GLY A 146 11.03 33.99 13.85
CA GLY A 146 12.46 33.83 14.14
C GLY A 146 13.05 32.56 13.52
N ARG A 147 14.09 32.00 14.16
CA ARG A 147 14.78 30.79 13.72
C ARG A 147 14.30 29.56 14.50
N ASP A 148 13.09 29.08 14.18
CA ASP A 148 12.61 27.79 14.69
C ASP A 148 13.10 26.65 13.81
N ALA A 149 14.15 25.97 14.28
CA ALA A 149 14.75 24.84 13.57
C ALA A 149 13.75 23.68 13.34
N TYR A 150 12.73 23.52 14.19
CA TYR A 150 11.79 22.40 14.11
C TYR A 150 10.44 22.76 13.49
N PHE A 151 10.34 23.94 12.87
CA PHE A 151 9.09 24.43 12.30
C PHE A 151 8.45 23.44 11.30
N GLU A 152 9.24 22.92 10.37
CA GLU A 152 8.77 21.91 9.41
C GLU A 152 8.32 20.61 10.09
N LEU A 153 9.03 20.15 11.13
CA LEU A 153 8.68 18.96 11.90
C LEU A 153 7.35 19.16 12.64
N LYS A 154 7.09 20.37 13.17
CA LYS A 154 5.80 20.73 13.78
C LYS A 154 4.67 20.71 12.75
N GLY A 155 4.93 21.14 11.51
CA GLY A 155 4.00 20.98 10.39
C GLY A 155 3.65 19.52 10.10
N PHE A 156 4.64 18.61 10.13
CA PHE A 156 4.37 17.18 10.02
C PHE A 156 3.67 16.58 11.25
N ALA A 157 3.92 17.10 12.45
CA ALA A 157 3.19 16.72 13.64
C ALA A 157 1.72 17.15 13.56
N TRP A 158 1.43 18.34 13.05
CA TRP A 158 0.07 18.80 12.73
C TRP A 158 -0.61 17.86 11.74
N TRP A 159 0.05 17.59 10.62
CA TRP A 159 -0.47 16.69 9.59
C TRP A 159 -0.76 15.29 10.16
N SER A 160 0.20 14.67 10.85
CA SER A 160 0.02 13.35 11.46
C SER A 160 -1.10 13.37 12.53
N GLY A 161 -1.19 14.44 13.33
CA GLY A 161 -2.26 14.64 14.31
C GLY A 161 -3.66 14.67 13.68
N TRP A 162 -3.83 15.37 12.56
CA TRP A 162 -5.09 15.37 11.80
C TRP A 162 -5.43 14.03 11.18
N ARG A 163 -4.41 13.25 10.80
CA ARG A 163 -4.61 11.87 10.34
C ARG A 163 -5.10 11.00 11.48
N VAL A 164 -4.51 11.09 12.68
CA VAL A 164 -5.04 10.39 13.86
C VAL A 164 -6.47 10.84 14.19
N LEU A 165 -6.76 12.14 14.16
CA LEU A 165 -8.09 12.67 14.43
C LEU A 165 -9.14 12.13 13.45
N GLY A 166 -8.91 12.29 12.15
CA GLY A 166 -9.89 11.89 11.13
C GLY A 166 -9.92 10.38 10.85
N TYR A 167 -8.81 9.66 10.99
CA TYR A 167 -8.69 8.25 10.64
C TYR A 167 -8.76 7.29 11.83
N VAL A 168 -8.64 7.78 13.07
CA VAL A 168 -8.80 6.95 14.28
C VAL A 168 -9.91 7.50 15.16
N ILE A 169 -9.80 8.73 15.63
CA ILE A 169 -10.70 9.26 16.66
C ILE A 169 -12.14 9.35 16.15
N MET A 170 -12.36 9.97 14.98
CA MET A 170 -13.70 10.06 14.38
C MET A 170 -14.35 8.69 14.10
N PRO A 171 -13.65 7.74 13.44
CA PRO A 171 -14.13 6.36 13.31
C PRO A 171 -14.43 5.66 14.63
N VAL A 172 -13.56 5.78 15.63
CA VAL A 172 -13.76 5.16 16.95
C VAL A 172 -15.02 5.71 17.61
N ILE A 173 -15.22 7.03 17.58
CA ILE A 173 -16.45 7.66 18.09
C ILE A 173 -17.67 7.12 17.34
N ALA A 174 -17.62 7.05 16.01
CA ALA A 174 -18.72 6.53 15.20
C ALA A 174 -19.04 5.05 15.54
N ILE A 175 -18.01 4.21 15.70
CA ILE A 175 -18.18 2.81 16.10
C ILE A 175 -18.82 2.71 17.50
N LEU A 176 -18.34 3.49 18.47
CA LEU A 176 -18.86 3.46 19.84
C LEU A 176 -20.30 3.99 19.93
N ALA A 177 -20.68 4.91 19.05
CA ALA A 177 -22.06 5.41 18.94
C ALA A 177 -23.01 4.43 18.23
N MET A 178 -22.50 3.49 17.44
CA MET A 178 -23.32 2.50 16.73
C MET A 178 -23.69 1.31 17.63
N PRO A 179 -24.99 0.99 17.83
CA PRO A 179 -25.39 -0.10 18.71
C PRO A 179 -24.85 -1.47 18.26
N ARG A 180 -24.37 -2.25 19.23
CA ARG A 180 -23.86 -3.63 19.05
C ARG A 180 -22.55 -3.73 18.24
N GLU A 181 -21.90 -2.62 17.95
CA GLU A 181 -20.56 -2.63 17.36
C GLU A 181 -19.48 -2.69 18.46
N LYS A 182 -18.38 -3.40 18.18
CA LYS A 182 -17.22 -3.51 19.08
C LYS A 182 -15.97 -3.12 18.32
N LEU A 183 -15.14 -2.27 18.91
CA LEU A 183 -13.90 -1.80 18.26
C LEU A 183 -13.00 -2.94 17.78
N LEU A 184 -12.88 -4.01 18.58
CA LEU A 184 -12.02 -5.16 18.23
C LEU A 184 -12.51 -5.94 17.00
N ASP A 185 -13.78 -5.81 16.61
CA ASP A 185 -14.33 -6.45 15.41
C ASP A 185 -13.86 -5.74 14.12
N TYR A 186 -13.35 -4.50 14.21
CA TYR A 186 -12.81 -3.70 13.10
C TYR A 186 -11.34 -4.04 12.82
N HIS A 187 -11.01 -5.34 12.84
CA HIS A 187 -9.71 -5.90 12.46
C HIS A 187 -8.51 -5.42 13.32
N LEU A 188 -8.77 -4.88 14.51
CA LEU A 188 -7.72 -4.38 15.42
C LEU A 188 -7.02 -5.51 16.20
N SER A 189 -7.58 -6.71 16.23
CA SER A 189 -6.99 -7.83 16.95
C SER A 189 -5.70 -8.35 16.29
N LEU A 190 -4.70 -8.66 17.12
CA LEU A 190 -3.49 -9.38 16.69
C LEU A 190 -3.73 -10.90 16.55
N LYS A 191 -4.91 -11.40 16.94
CA LYS A 191 -5.20 -12.83 16.94
C LYS A 191 -5.15 -13.38 15.51
N GLY A 192 -4.28 -14.38 15.30
CA GLY A 192 -4.12 -15.04 14.01
C GLY A 192 -3.25 -14.30 13.00
N PHE A 193 -2.85 -13.05 13.28
CA PHE A 193 -1.99 -12.25 12.40
C PHE A 193 -0.69 -12.96 12.04
N PHE A 194 0.03 -13.49 13.04
CA PHE A 194 1.32 -14.17 12.85
C PHE A 194 1.24 -15.42 11.95
N LYS A 195 0.06 -16.02 11.78
CA LYS A 195 -0.13 -17.15 10.83
C LYS A 195 -0.01 -16.72 9.37
N HIS A 196 -0.23 -15.44 9.09
CA HIS A 196 -0.28 -14.87 7.75
C HIS A 196 0.86 -13.88 7.48
N VAL A 197 1.75 -13.63 8.46
CA VAL A 197 2.86 -12.65 8.34
C VAL A 197 3.75 -12.92 7.12
N TRP A 198 3.94 -14.19 6.75
CA TRP A 198 4.73 -14.59 5.57
C TRP A 198 4.18 -14.02 4.26
N ILE A 199 2.86 -13.81 4.15
CA ILE A 199 2.24 -13.20 2.96
C ILE A 199 2.71 -11.76 2.83
N TYR A 200 2.71 -11.03 3.95
CA TYR A 200 3.10 -9.63 3.98
C TYR A 200 4.61 -9.45 3.75
N LEU A 201 5.44 -10.37 4.28
CA LEU A 201 6.88 -10.41 3.98
C LEU A 201 7.16 -10.69 2.51
N LEU A 202 6.39 -11.60 1.89
CA LEU A 202 6.47 -11.86 0.46
C LEU A 202 6.09 -10.62 -0.35
N LEU A 203 4.97 -9.97 -0.03
CA LEU A 203 4.55 -8.73 -0.70
C LEU A 203 5.59 -7.62 -0.55
N PHE A 204 6.14 -7.43 0.65
CA PHE A 204 7.22 -6.48 0.91
C PHE A 204 8.46 -6.78 0.06
N THR A 205 8.84 -8.05 -0.03
CA THR A 205 9.99 -8.48 -0.85
C THR A 205 9.74 -8.23 -2.34
N LEU A 206 8.52 -8.46 -2.83
CA LEU A 206 8.17 -8.24 -4.23
C LEU A 206 8.17 -6.76 -4.61
N ILE A 207 7.77 -5.86 -3.70
CA ILE A 207 7.75 -4.41 -3.99
C ILE A 207 9.13 -3.76 -3.80
N LEU A 208 10.00 -4.33 -2.98
CA LEU A 208 11.31 -3.77 -2.64
C LEU A 208 12.20 -3.46 -3.87
N PRO A 209 12.34 -4.35 -4.89
CA PRO A 209 13.08 -4.01 -6.12
C PRO A 209 12.49 -2.83 -6.87
N ALA A 210 11.16 -2.72 -6.94
CA ALA A 210 10.51 -1.60 -7.62
C ALA A 210 10.81 -0.27 -6.90
N VAL A 211 10.77 -0.27 -5.56
CA VAL A 211 11.14 0.89 -4.73
C VAL A 211 12.62 1.24 -4.90
N ALA A 212 13.52 0.23 -4.90
CA ALA A 212 14.95 0.45 -5.10
C ALA A 212 15.25 1.05 -6.48
N ILE A 213 14.62 0.56 -7.54
CA ILE A 213 14.76 1.13 -8.89
C ILE A 213 14.19 2.56 -8.91
N ALA A 214 12.98 2.77 -8.38
CA ALA A 214 12.35 4.09 -8.32
C ALA A 214 13.22 5.12 -7.56
N SER A 215 13.94 4.67 -6.52
CA SER A 215 14.80 5.54 -5.72
C SER A 215 15.97 6.17 -6.49
N THR A 216 16.31 5.62 -7.65
CA THR A 216 17.35 6.17 -8.54
C THR A 216 16.84 7.32 -9.42
N THR A 217 15.53 7.56 -9.46
CA THR A 217 14.91 8.61 -10.28
C THR A 217 14.93 9.97 -9.60
N ASP A 218 14.97 11.05 -10.40
CA ASP A 218 14.91 12.42 -9.87
C ASP A 218 13.58 12.72 -9.20
N ALA A 219 12.47 12.27 -9.80
CA ALA A 219 11.13 12.45 -9.24
C ALA A 219 11.01 11.87 -7.82
N PHE A 220 11.63 10.70 -7.56
CA PHE A 220 11.65 10.10 -6.24
C PHE A 220 12.45 10.95 -5.25
N ARG A 221 13.67 11.38 -5.61
CA ARG A 221 14.54 12.19 -4.74
C ARG A 221 13.96 13.58 -4.46
N HIS A 222 13.20 14.15 -5.40
CA HIS A 222 12.44 15.39 -5.21
C HIS A 222 11.21 15.22 -4.32
N THR A 223 10.73 14.00 -4.13
CA THR A 223 9.57 13.71 -3.28
C THR A 223 9.97 13.27 -1.87
N TYR A 224 10.97 12.37 -1.76
CA TYR A 224 11.36 11.71 -0.51
C TYR A 224 12.77 12.14 -0.03
N PRO A 225 13.02 12.13 1.30
CA PRO A 225 12.00 12.02 2.34
C PRO A 225 11.08 13.24 2.33
N PHE A 226 9.83 13.09 2.76
CA PHE A 226 8.92 14.23 2.83
C PHE A 226 9.46 15.30 3.78
N TYR A 227 10.04 14.86 4.91
CA TYR A 227 10.72 15.76 5.82
C TYR A 227 12.18 15.96 5.40
N ARG A 228 12.44 17.10 4.75
CA ARG A 228 13.75 17.45 4.18
C ARG A 228 14.85 17.55 5.23
N ALA A 229 14.53 18.00 6.43
CA ALA A 229 15.50 18.04 7.53
C ALA A 229 15.64 16.72 8.32
N ALA A 230 15.12 15.59 7.84
CA ALA A 230 15.22 14.29 8.53
C ALA A 230 16.66 13.86 8.84
N ASN A 231 17.64 14.19 7.98
CA ASN A 231 19.06 13.88 8.20
C ASN A 231 19.81 14.92 9.05
N ARG A 232 19.17 16.02 9.46
CA ARG A 232 19.84 17.07 10.22
C ARG A 232 20.34 16.56 11.57
N SER A 233 19.53 15.75 12.26
CA SER A 233 19.84 15.15 13.56
C SER A 233 19.11 13.81 13.76
N HIS A 234 19.55 13.01 14.74
CA HIS A 234 18.82 11.79 15.11
C HIS A 234 17.41 12.07 15.65
N PHE A 235 17.23 13.21 16.32
CA PHE A 235 15.91 13.61 16.81
C PHE A 235 14.95 13.90 15.65
N ASP A 236 15.43 14.59 14.61
CA ASP A 236 14.67 14.86 13.40
C ASP A 236 14.24 13.56 12.71
N LEU A 237 15.18 12.63 12.50
CA LEU A 237 14.91 11.34 11.86
C LEU A 237 13.88 10.53 12.65
N TRP A 238 14.12 10.25 13.93
CA TRP A 238 13.25 9.35 14.69
C TRP A 238 11.88 9.97 14.99
N SER A 239 11.80 11.28 15.18
CA SER A 239 10.51 11.96 15.33
C SER A 239 9.70 11.88 14.05
N TRP A 240 10.34 12.09 12.89
CA TRP A 240 9.70 11.97 11.59
C TRP A 240 9.21 10.54 11.32
N GLU A 241 10.07 9.53 11.48
CA GLU A 241 9.70 8.13 11.27
C GLU A 241 8.56 7.70 12.20
N ALA A 242 8.56 8.16 13.46
CA ALA A 242 7.46 7.90 14.39
C ALA A 242 6.14 8.55 13.94
N LEU A 243 6.16 9.82 13.55
CA LEU A 243 4.99 10.52 13.02
C LEU A 243 4.46 9.85 11.74
N TYR A 244 5.37 9.39 10.89
CA TYR A 244 5.03 8.74 9.63
C TYR A 244 4.41 7.35 9.86
N ALA A 245 4.97 6.58 10.80
CA ALA A 245 4.43 5.29 11.20
C ALA A 245 3.04 5.40 11.86
N VAL A 246 2.84 6.40 12.74
CA VAL A 246 1.53 6.69 13.36
C VAL A 246 0.49 7.03 12.31
N GLN A 247 0.85 7.84 11.31
CA GLN A 247 -0.03 8.14 10.17
C GLN A 247 -0.46 6.86 9.45
N PHE A 248 0.46 5.92 9.17
CA PHE A 248 0.10 4.69 8.46
C PHE A 248 -0.73 3.74 9.30
N LEU A 249 -0.50 3.67 10.61
CA LEU A 249 -1.41 2.99 11.53
C LEU A 249 -2.81 3.59 11.45
N ALA A 250 -2.93 4.92 11.52
CA ALA A 250 -4.20 5.62 11.42
C ALA A 250 -4.90 5.32 10.09
N LEU A 251 -4.16 5.38 8.98
CA LEU A 251 -4.63 5.05 7.65
C LEU A 251 -5.18 3.61 7.57
N GLU A 252 -4.50 2.63 8.15
CA GLU A 252 -4.95 1.23 8.15
C GLU A 252 -6.19 1.02 9.01
N VAL A 253 -6.28 1.69 10.18
CA VAL A 253 -7.49 1.71 11.01
C VAL A 253 -8.68 2.23 10.23
N PHE A 254 -8.52 3.31 9.46
CA PHE A 254 -9.60 3.91 8.68
C PHE A 254 -10.01 3.05 7.49
N PHE A 255 -9.09 2.78 6.57
CA PHE A 255 -9.45 2.12 5.32
C PHE A 255 -9.75 0.63 5.54
N ARG A 256 -8.90 -0.11 6.25
CA ARG A 256 -9.01 -1.59 6.37
C ARG A 256 -9.79 -2.03 7.60
N GLY A 257 -9.80 -1.22 8.64
CA GLY A 257 -10.67 -1.39 9.80
C GLY A 257 -12.06 -0.83 9.51
N PHE A 258 -12.23 0.48 9.65
CA PHE A 258 -13.51 1.19 9.66
C PHE A 258 -14.34 1.00 8.38
N ILE A 259 -13.79 1.32 7.20
CA ILE A 259 -14.56 1.25 5.95
C ILE A 259 -14.89 -0.20 5.60
N LEU A 260 -13.90 -1.09 5.52
CA LEU A 260 -14.14 -2.47 5.11
C LEU A 260 -15.08 -3.20 6.08
N GLN A 261 -14.81 -3.16 7.38
CA GLN A 261 -15.65 -3.87 8.33
C GLN A 261 -17.01 -3.20 8.50
N GLY A 262 -17.07 -1.86 8.51
CA GLY A 262 -18.31 -1.10 8.63
C GLY A 262 -19.27 -1.34 7.46
N LEU A 263 -18.74 -1.51 6.25
CA LEU A 263 -19.53 -1.82 5.06
C LEU A 263 -19.70 -3.31 4.79
N ARG A 264 -18.96 -4.19 5.48
CA ARG A 264 -18.96 -5.64 5.24
C ARG A 264 -20.36 -6.23 5.29
N ARG A 265 -21.18 -5.86 6.28
CA ARG A 265 -22.54 -6.45 6.43
C ARG A 265 -23.47 -6.12 5.26
N ALA A 266 -23.37 -4.90 4.73
CA ALA A 266 -24.24 -4.44 3.64
C ALA A 266 -23.70 -4.83 2.25
N LEU A 267 -22.38 -4.71 2.05
CA LEU A 267 -21.75 -4.84 0.73
C LEU A 267 -20.91 -6.11 0.57
N GLY A 268 -20.54 -6.77 1.66
CA GLY A 268 -19.63 -7.92 1.66
C GLY A 268 -18.31 -7.59 0.98
N SER A 269 -17.89 -8.41 0.02
CA SER A 269 -16.64 -8.21 -0.72
C SER A 269 -16.62 -6.91 -1.54
N ASN A 270 -17.79 -6.36 -1.92
CA ASN A 270 -17.87 -5.09 -2.64
C ASN A 270 -17.39 -3.90 -1.80
N ALA A 271 -17.32 -4.02 -0.48
CA ALA A 271 -16.74 -3.01 0.39
C ALA A 271 -15.28 -2.69 0.01
N ILE A 272 -14.54 -3.65 -0.54
CA ILE A 272 -13.18 -3.45 -1.05
C ILE A 272 -13.19 -2.40 -2.15
N PHE A 273 -14.09 -2.52 -3.12
CA PHE A 273 -14.17 -1.60 -4.25
C PHE A 273 -14.70 -0.22 -3.87
N VAL A 274 -15.55 -0.14 -2.85
CA VAL A 274 -15.95 1.16 -2.29
C VAL A 274 -14.77 1.82 -1.57
N MET A 275 -13.97 1.05 -0.83
CA MET A 275 -12.82 1.56 -0.10
C MET A 275 -11.68 2.03 -1.01
N ILE A 276 -11.41 1.34 -2.12
CA ILE A 276 -10.30 1.71 -3.02
C ILE A 276 -10.49 3.08 -3.68
N VAL A 277 -11.73 3.57 -3.84
CA VAL A 277 -11.99 4.87 -4.47
C VAL A 277 -11.38 6.00 -3.65
N PRO A 278 -11.78 6.26 -2.39
CA PRO A 278 -11.14 7.27 -1.57
C PRO A 278 -9.67 6.93 -1.27
N TYR A 279 -9.30 5.65 -1.21
CA TYR A 279 -7.90 5.25 -1.00
C TYR A 279 -7.00 5.67 -2.17
N CYS A 280 -7.48 5.55 -3.41
CA CYS A 280 -6.77 6.05 -4.59
C CYS A 280 -6.71 7.58 -4.58
N MET A 281 -7.81 8.25 -4.21
CA MET A 281 -7.88 9.71 -4.19
C MET A 281 -6.88 10.37 -3.24
N ILE A 282 -6.58 9.76 -2.09
CA ILE A 282 -5.54 10.29 -1.18
C ILE A 282 -4.11 10.16 -1.73
N HIS A 283 -3.93 9.50 -2.88
CA HIS A 283 -2.65 9.46 -3.61
C HIS A 283 -2.59 10.49 -4.75
N TYR A 284 -3.66 11.25 -5.00
CA TYR A 284 -3.61 12.32 -6.00
C TYR A 284 -2.54 13.36 -5.67
N GLY A 285 -1.89 13.89 -6.70
CA GLY A 285 -0.70 14.73 -6.57
C GLY A 285 0.63 13.96 -6.52
N LYS A 286 0.59 12.64 -6.29
CA LYS A 286 1.78 11.77 -6.41
C LYS A 286 2.03 11.34 -7.86
N PRO A 287 3.24 10.82 -8.18
CA PRO A 287 3.51 10.28 -9.52
C PRO A 287 2.45 9.27 -9.97
N LEU A 288 2.03 9.34 -11.24
CA LEU A 288 0.97 8.50 -11.80
C LEU A 288 1.16 7.00 -11.52
N PRO A 289 2.36 6.40 -11.65
CA PRO A 289 2.57 4.98 -11.34
C PRO A 289 2.29 4.64 -9.88
N GLU A 290 2.59 5.54 -8.93
CA GLU A 290 2.31 5.34 -7.51
C GLU A 290 0.80 5.36 -7.25
N THR A 291 0.08 6.30 -7.88
CA THR A 291 -1.39 6.41 -7.76
C THR A 291 -2.09 5.18 -8.34
N LEU A 292 -1.68 4.70 -9.53
CA LEU A 292 -2.20 3.46 -10.12
C LEU A 292 -1.82 2.23 -9.27
N GLY A 293 -0.60 2.20 -8.73
CA GLY A 293 -0.14 1.18 -7.80
C GLY A 293 -1.02 1.09 -6.54
N ALA A 294 -1.50 2.23 -6.03
CA ALA A 294 -2.41 2.27 -4.88
C ALA A 294 -3.74 1.55 -5.14
N ILE A 295 -4.25 1.53 -6.37
CA ILE A 295 -5.46 0.76 -6.71
C ILE A 295 -5.20 -0.74 -6.50
N GLY A 296 -4.12 -1.26 -7.11
CA GLY A 296 -3.75 -2.67 -6.98
C GLY A 296 -3.43 -3.06 -5.53
N ALA A 297 -2.62 -2.26 -4.85
CA ALA A 297 -2.30 -2.45 -3.43
C ALA A 297 -3.56 -2.38 -2.54
N GLY A 298 -4.49 -1.48 -2.84
CA GLY A 298 -5.77 -1.34 -2.14
C GLY A 298 -6.63 -2.60 -2.26
N VAL A 299 -6.73 -3.18 -3.46
CA VAL A 299 -7.46 -4.45 -3.67
C VAL A 299 -6.78 -5.61 -2.94
N ILE A 300 -5.46 -5.76 -3.06
CA ILE A 300 -4.70 -6.86 -2.44
C ILE A 300 -4.79 -6.77 -0.91
N LEU A 301 -4.42 -5.63 -0.34
CA LEU A 301 -4.40 -5.43 1.11
C LEU A 301 -5.82 -5.39 1.70
N GLY A 302 -6.80 -4.85 0.96
CA GLY A 302 -8.20 -4.90 1.39
C GLY A 302 -8.75 -6.33 1.45
N THR A 303 -8.44 -7.15 0.44
CA THR A 303 -8.79 -8.58 0.44
C THR A 303 -8.12 -9.30 1.61
N LEU A 304 -6.82 -9.10 1.82
CA LEU A 304 -6.09 -9.71 2.93
C LEU A 304 -6.61 -9.27 4.29
N ALA A 305 -6.94 -8.00 4.49
CA ALA A 305 -7.51 -7.50 5.73
C ALA A 305 -8.85 -8.19 6.05
N MET A 306 -9.74 -8.36 5.07
CA MET A 306 -11.03 -9.04 5.28
C MET A 306 -10.90 -10.56 5.50
N ARG A 307 -9.94 -11.22 4.85
CA ARG A 307 -9.68 -12.67 5.01
C ARG A 307 -8.97 -12.98 6.33
N THR A 308 -7.96 -12.19 6.68
CA THR A 308 -7.15 -12.40 7.89
C THR A 308 -7.73 -11.70 9.13
N LYS A 309 -8.73 -10.85 8.94
CA LYS A 309 -9.41 -10.04 9.97
C LYS A 309 -8.44 -9.21 10.80
N SER A 310 -7.42 -8.65 10.13
CA SER A 310 -6.30 -7.95 10.77
C SER A 310 -5.79 -6.80 9.89
N ILE A 311 -5.60 -5.62 10.49
CA ILE A 311 -4.96 -4.47 9.82
C ILE A 311 -3.43 -4.49 9.90
N TRP A 312 -2.87 -5.26 10.85
CA TRP A 312 -1.47 -5.16 11.24
C TRP A 312 -0.49 -5.52 10.12
N GLY A 313 -0.89 -6.41 9.21
CA GLY A 313 -0.08 -6.72 8.04
C GLY A 313 0.01 -5.56 7.05
N GLY A 314 -1.09 -4.82 6.88
CA GLY A 314 -1.10 -3.55 6.13
C GLY A 314 -0.19 -2.53 6.80
N VAL A 315 -0.27 -2.39 8.13
CA VAL A 315 0.59 -1.47 8.91
C VAL A 315 2.06 -1.79 8.68
N LEU A 316 2.47 -3.06 8.81
CA LEU A 316 3.86 -3.46 8.60
C LEU A 316 4.36 -3.18 7.18
N ILE A 317 3.54 -3.43 6.15
CA ILE A 317 3.93 -3.13 4.77
C ILE A 317 4.06 -1.63 4.57
N HIS A 318 3.06 -0.86 4.97
CA HIS A 318 3.06 0.60 4.79
C HIS A 318 4.26 1.24 5.49
N VAL A 319 4.47 0.92 6.77
CA VAL A 319 5.62 1.42 7.54
C VAL A 319 6.94 0.93 6.95
N GLY A 320 7.05 -0.37 6.64
CA GLY A 320 8.27 -0.94 6.09
C GLY A 320 8.67 -0.32 4.74
N VAL A 321 7.69 -0.12 3.84
CA VAL A 321 7.94 0.52 2.54
C VAL A 321 8.33 1.98 2.73
N ALA A 322 7.64 2.72 3.59
CA ALA A 322 7.93 4.12 3.88
C ALA A 322 9.34 4.33 4.46
N VAL A 323 9.69 3.59 5.50
CA VAL A 323 11.05 3.62 6.10
C VAL A 323 12.10 3.28 5.03
N THR A 324 11.82 2.29 4.18
CA THR A 324 12.74 1.92 3.11
C THR A 324 12.91 3.05 2.09
N MET A 325 11.84 3.74 1.74
CA MET A 325 11.88 4.86 0.80
C MET A 325 12.72 6.00 1.35
N ASP A 326 12.53 6.36 2.62
CA ASP A 326 13.31 7.41 3.28
C ASP A 326 14.78 7.01 3.42
N VAL A 327 15.09 5.79 3.85
CA VAL A 327 16.47 5.28 3.93
C VAL A 327 17.18 5.31 2.57
N LEU A 328 16.48 4.96 1.49
CA LEU A 328 17.05 5.01 0.14
C LEU A 328 17.26 6.44 -0.34
N ALA A 329 16.31 7.35 -0.06
CA ALA A 329 16.45 8.76 -0.40
C ALA A 329 17.61 9.42 0.34
N LEU A 330 17.80 9.08 1.63
CA LEU A 330 18.84 9.64 2.49
C LEU A 330 20.27 9.38 2.00
N ARG A 331 20.49 8.37 1.15
CA ARG A 331 21.82 8.10 0.54
C ARG A 331 22.31 9.23 -0.36
N GLY A 332 21.41 10.06 -0.90
CA GLY A 332 21.73 11.23 -1.70
C GLY A 332 21.95 12.51 -0.90
N CYS A 333 21.76 12.48 0.42
CA CYS A 333 21.76 13.65 1.29
C CYS A 333 23.09 13.79 2.06
N PRO A 334 23.36 14.97 2.67
CA PRO A 334 24.46 15.11 3.63
C PRO A 334 24.39 14.05 4.76
N PRO A 335 25.53 13.66 5.37
CA PRO A 335 25.56 12.67 6.43
C PRO A 335 24.62 13.03 7.60
N LEU A 336 24.00 12.00 8.20
CA LEU A 336 23.14 12.17 9.36
C LEU A 336 23.91 12.86 10.50
N GLY A 337 23.34 13.93 11.06
CA GLY A 337 23.99 14.71 12.12
C GLY A 337 24.94 15.80 11.61
N SER A 338 25.03 16.01 10.29
CA SER A 338 25.81 17.12 9.70
C SER A 338 25.20 18.50 9.91
N ASN A 339 24.05 18.58 10.60
CA ASN A 339 23.25 19.79 10.80
C ASN A 339 22.78 20.46 9.48
N ARG A 340 22.78 19.71 8.38
CA ARG A 340 22.27 20.11 7.07
C ARG A 340 21.12 19.20 6.67
N GLY A 341 20.08 19.77 6.05
CA GLY A 341 18.98 19.00 5.48
C GLY A 341 19.34 18.33 4.16
N CYS A 342 18.44 17.46 3.70
CA CYS A 342 18.25 17.08 2.32
C CYS A 342 17.25 18.06 1.65
#